data_AF-A0A0M3KK94-F1
#
_entry.id   AF-A0A0M3KK94-F1
#
_cell.length_a   1.000
_cell.length_b   1.000
_cell.length_c   1.000
_cell.angle_alpha   90.00
_cell.angle_beta   90.00
_cell.angle_gamma   90.00
#
_symmetry.space_group_name_H-M   'P 1'
#
loop_
_entity.id
_entity.type
_entity.pdbx_description
1 polymer ?
#
loop_
_entity_poly.entity_id
_entity_poly.type
_entity_poly.pdbx_seq_one_letter_code
_entity_poly.pdbx_strand_id
1 'polypeptide(L)'
;LQVTVRIFWSVNRSWSGRITANELRRSNFLETVRKLETTDDINTITDYFSYEHFYVIYCKFYEIDKDHNLIINKIDMSQHCNGGKYYI
;
A
#
# COMPACT_ATOMS: atom_id res chain seq x y z
N LEU A 1 4.47 5.96 4.95
CA LEU A 1 4.98 4.61 4.62
C LEU A 1 4.11 3.86 3.61
N GLN A 2 2.78 3.98 3.67
CA GLN A 2 1.89 3.21 2.80
C GLN A 2 2.10 3.43 1.28
N VAL A 3 2.28 4.69 0.83
CA VAL A 3 2.57 4.98 -0.59
C VAL A 3 3.85 4.29 -1.06
N THR A 4 4.92 4.33 -0.26
CA THR A 4 6.18 3.63 -0.55
C THR A 4 5.95 2.12 -0.67
N VAL A 5 5.19 1.52 0.25
CA VAL A 5 4.86 0.08 0.17
C VAL A 5 4.09 -0.24 -1.11
N ARG A 6 3.10 0.58 -1.51
CA ARG A 6 2.35 0.39 -2.76
C ARG A 6 3.23 0.51 -3.99
N ILE A 7 4.19 1.44 -3.99
CA ILE A 7 5.17 1.58 -5.08
C ILE A 7 6.03 0.32 -5.18
N PHE A 8 6.60 -0.14 -4.06
CA PHE A 8 7.42 -1.35 -4.07
C PHE A 8 6.62 -2.59 -4.45
N TRP A 9 5.37 -2.70 -4.00
CA TRP A 9 4.46 -3.80 -4.36
C TRP A 9 4.21 -3.91 -5.87
N SER A 10 3.93 -2.79 -6.53
CA SER A 10 3.64 -2.80 -7.97
C SER A 10 4.90 -2.77 -8.84
N VAL A 11 5.95 -2.04 -8.43
CA VAL A 11 7.12 -1.76 -9.27
C VAL A 11 8.26 -2.75 -9.03
N ASN A 12 8.57 -3.11 -7.77
CA ASN A 12 9.69 -4.01 -7.45
C ASN A 12 9.29 -5.49 -7.59
N ARG A 13 9.02 -5.93 -8.82
CA ARG A 13 8.58 -7.29 -9.13
C ARG A 13 9.62 -8.36 -8.77
N SER A 14 10.89 -7.97 -8.65
CA SER A 14 11.97 -8.86 -8.19
C SER A 14 11.98 -9.14 -6.69
N TRP A 15 11.20 -8.41 -5.88
CA TRP A 15 11.20 -8.50 -4.41
C TRP A 15 12.58 -8.28 -3.77
N SER A 16 13.50 -7.66 -4.50
CA SER A 16 14.87 -7.40 -4.07
C SER A 16 14.98 -6.27 -3.03
N GLY A 17 13.91 -5.51 -2.81
CA GLY A 17 13.93 -4.29 -2.01
C GLY A 17 14.66 -3.14 -2.70
N ARG A 18 15.01 -3.27 -3.99
CA ARG A 18 15.70 -2.26 -4.79
C ARG A 18 15.07 -2.16 -6.17
N ILE A 19 14.40 -1.05 -6.45
CA ILE A 19 13.79 -0.82 -7.77
C ILE A 19 14.91 -0.52 -8.79
N THR A 20 14.98 -1.36 -9.83
CA THR A 20 15.89 -1.16 -10.95
C THR A 20 15.30 -0.21 -11.98
N ALA A 21 16.15 0.38 -12.84
CA ALA A 21 15.70 1.24 -13.93
C ALA A 21 14.76 0.51 -14.92
N ASN A 22 14.97 -0.80 -15.12
CA ASN A 22 14.12 -1.61 -15.99
C ASN A 22 12.73 -1.85 -15.37
N GLU A 23 12.66 -2.16 -14.07
CA GLU A 23 11.40 -2.26 -13.34
C GLU A 23 10.63 -0.94 -13.35
N LEU A 24 11.33 0.17 -13.09
CA LEU A 24 10.75 1.51 -13.14
C LEU A 24 10.17 1.81 -14.53
N ARG A 25 10.96 1.57 -15.59
CA ARG A 25 10.56 1.82 -16.98
C ARG A 25 9.35 0.99 -17.43
N ARG A 26 9.17 -0.22 -16.89
CA ARG A 26 8.06 -1.12 -17.23
C ARG A 26 6.79 -0.85 -16.40
N SER A 27 6.88 -0.02 -15.37
CA SER A 27 5.74 0.37 -14.55
C SER A 27 5.09 1.66 -15.06
N ASN A 28 3.87 1.93 -14.60
CA ASN A 28 3.20 3.21 -14.82
C ASN A 28 3.66 4.33 -13.85
N PHE A 29 4.63 4.08 -12.96
CA PHE A 29 4.95 5.01 -11.86
C PHE A 29 5.29 6.43 -12.33
N LEU A 30 6.16 6.59 -13.33
CA LEU A 30 6.55 7.92 -13.82
C LEU A 30 5.41 8.63 -14.56
N GLU A 31 4.53 7.87 -15.22
CA GLU A 31 3.32 8.44 -15.83
C GLU A 31 2.36 8.92 -14.75
N THR A 32 2.16 8.13 -13.69
CA THR A 32 1.33 8.51 -12.55
C THR A 32 1.89 9.75 -11.84
N VAL A 33 3.21 9.85 -11.65
CA VAL A 33 3.86 11.04 -11.07
C VAL A 33 3.58 12.28 -11.91
N ARG A 34 3.66 12.18 -13.24
CA ARG A 34 3.33 13.31 -14.13
C ARG A 34 1.87 13.74 -14.00
N LYS A 35 0.94 12.79 -13.86
CA LYS A 35 -0.49 13.10 -13.68
C LYS A 35 -0.76 13.90 -12.40
N LEU A 36 0.06 13.74 -11.35
CA LEU A 36 -0.10 14.50 -10.11
C LEU A 36 0.02 16.02 -10.30
N GLU A 37 0.79 16.48 -11.29
CA GLU A 37 1.01 17.91 -11.52
C GLU A 37 -0.26 18.64 -11.98
N THR A 38 -1.19 17.92 -12.62
CA THR A 38 -2.40 18.48 -13.24
C THR A 38 -3.69 18.00 -12.59
N THR A 39 -3.59 17.20 -11.51
CA THR A 39 -4.76 16.57 -10.89
C THR A 39 -5.16 17.36 -9.65
N ASP A 40 -6.36 17.94 -9.67
CA ASP A 40 -6.91 18.69 -8.52
C ASP A 40 -7.42 17.77 -7.40
N ASP A 41 -7.95 16.59 -7.74
CA ASP A 41 -8.39 15.57 -6.77
C ASP A 41 -7.50 14.33 -6.81
N ILE A 42 -6.62 14.22 -5.81
CA ILE A 42 -5.68 13.11 -5.65
C ILE A 42 -6.34 11.72 -5.60
N ASN A 43 -7.62 11.65 -5.21
CA ASN A 43 -8.34 10.37 -5.11
C ASN A 43 -8.71 9.80 -6.48
N THR A 44 -8.75 10.64 -7.53
CA THR A 44 -8.92 10.19 -8.92
C THR A 44 -7.73 9.37 -9.41
N ILE A 45 -6.55 9.57 -8.81
CA ILE A 45 -5.36 8.75 -9.07
C ILE A 45 -5.37 7.57 -8.10
N THR A 46 -5.98 6.48 -8.55
CA THR A 46 -6.09 5.26 -7.76
C THR A 46 -4.73 4.57 -7.57
N ASP A 47 -3.78 4.78 -8.49
CA ASP A 47 -2.42 4.25 -8.43
C ASP A 47 -1.54 5.00 -7.42
N TYR A 48 -0.99 4.26 -6.45
CA TYR A 48 -0.02 4.71 -5.44
C TYR A 48 -0.47 5.81 -4.45
N PHE A 49 -1.13 6.88 -4.92
CA PHE A 49 -1.27 8.14 -4.18
C PHE A 49 -2.67 8.45 -3.64
N SER A 50 -3.72 7.74 -4.07
CA SER A 50 -5.09 7.93 -3.53
C SER A 50 -5.13 7.95 -2.00
N TYR A 51 -5.67 9.03 -1.45
CA TYR A 51 -5.81 9.22 -0.01
C TYR A 51 -6.94 8.34 0.56
N GLU A 52 -8.00 8.08 -0.20
CA GLU A 52 -9.02 7.10 0.18
C GLU A 52 -8.43 5.70 0.38
N HIS A 53 -7.55 5.25 -0.50
CA HIS A 53 -6.82 3.99 -0.31
C HIS A 53 -5.92 4.02 0.92
N PHE A 54 -5.34 5.18 1.25
CA PHE A 54 -4.62 5.37 2.50
C PHE A 54 -5.53 5.22 3.71
N TYR A 55 -6.65 5.92 3.70
CA TYR A 55 -7.59 5.96 4.81
C TYR A 55 -8.19 4.59 5.12
N VAL A 56 -8.63 3.85 4.10
CA VAL A 56 -9.21 2.50 4.30
C VAL A 56 -8.21 1.55 4.96
N ILE A 57 -6.96 1.54 4.47
CA ILE A 57 -5.91 0.67 5.03
C ILE A 57 -5.53 1.11 6.44
N TYR A 58 -5.45 2.42 6.69
CA TYR A 58 -5.19 2.94 8.03
C TYR A 58 -6.30 2.58 9.02
N CYS A 59 -7.58 2.76 8.65
CA CYS A 59 -8.70 2.37 9.50
C CYS A 59 -8.65 0.88 9.84
N LYS A 60 -8.32 0.02 8.87
CA LYS A 60 -8.17 -1.42 9.13
C LYS A 60 -6.99 -1.75 10.03
N PHE A 61 -5.86 -1.09 9.84
CA PHE A 61 -4.73 -1.24 10.74
C PHE A 61 -5.08 -0.80 12.17
N TYR A 62 -5.69 0.37 12.33
CA TYR A 62 -6.11 0.93 13.61
C TYR A 62 -7.18 0.08 14.31
N GLU A 63 -8.06 -0.57 13.55
CA GLU A 63 -9.07 -1.49 14.09
C GLU A 63 -8.41 -2.72 14.74
N ILE A 64 -7.30 -3.20 14.16
CA ILE A 64 -6.58 -4.42 14.56
C ILE A 64 -5.56 -4.13 15.66
N ASP A 65 -4.80 -3.03 15.54
CA ASP A 65 -3.78 -2.59 16.50
C ASP A 65 -4.43 -1.93 17.74
N LYS A 66 -4.83 -2.76 18.71
CA LYS A 66 -5.55 -2.31 19.92
C LYS A 66 -4.66 -1.59 20.93
N ASP A 67 -3.37 -1.92 20.98
CA ASP A 67 -2.41 -1.30 21.90
C ASP A 67 -1.66 -0.12 21.26
N HIS A 68 -1.97 0.20 20.00
CA HIS A 68 -1.47 1.36 19.26
C HIS A 68 0.06 1.40 19.17
N ASN A 69 0.68 0.22 19.10
CA ASN A 69 2.13 0.08 19.08
C ASN A 69 2.72 0.07 17.65
N LEU A 70 1.86 0.20 16.62
CA LEU A 70 2.19 0.13 15.20
C LEU A 70 2.72 -1.23 14.73
N ILE A 71 2.47 -2.29 15.49
CA ILE A 71 2.91 -3.66 15.26
C ILE A 71 1.70 -4.59 15.45
N ILE A 72 1.23 -5.15 14.34
CA ILE A 72 0.20 -6.18 14.40
C ILE A 72 0.87 -7.53 14.71
N ASN A 73 0.51 -8.14 15.84
CA ASN A 73 0.99 -9.46 16.23
C ASN A 73 0.04 -10.59 15.75
N LYS A 74 0.45 -11.85 15.96
CA LYS A 74 -0.32 -13.03 15.50
C LYS A 74 -1.71 -13.14 16.16
N ILE A 75 -1.87 -12.65 17.39
CA ILE A 75 -3.12 -12.65 18.13
C ILE A 75 -4.05 -11.59 17.52
N ASP A 76 -3.54 -10.39 17.24
CA ASP A 76 -4.29 -9.31 16.61
C ASP A 76 -4.79 -9.74 15.21
N MET A 77 -3.92 -10.38 14.41
CA MET A 77 -4.29 -10.97 13.11
C MET A 77 -5.35 -12.06 13.22
N SER A 78 -5.36 -12.85 14.29
CA SER A 78 -6.32 -13.94 14.47
C SER A 78 -7.76 -13.45 14.71
N GLN A 79 -7.89 -12.20 15.18
CA GLN A 79 -9.19 -11.55 15.39
C GLN A 79 -9.68 -10.81 14.14
N HIS A 80 -8.81 -10.59 13.16
CA HIS A 80 -9.17 -10.02 11.87
C HIS A 80 -9.79 -11.10 10.96
N CYS A 81 -10.96 -10.79 10.35
CA CYS A 81 -11.65 -11.64 9.37
C CYS A 81 -11.87 -13.12 9.80
N ASN A 82 -12.40 -13.38 11.00
CA ASN A 82 -12.68 -14.74 11.51
C ASN A 82 -11.45 -15.67 11.51
N GLY A 83 -10.25 -15.12 11.68
CA GLY A 83 -8.99 -15.85 11.73
C GLY A 83 -8.64 -16.47 10.38
N GLY A 84 -8.05 -15.68 9.48
CA GLY A 84 -7.60 -16.03 8.12
C GLY A 84 -6.82 -17.35 7.98
N LYS A 85 -7.50 -18.46 8.20
CA LYS A 85 -7.06 -19.86 8.06
C LYS A 85 -7.45 -20.44 6.70
N TYR A 86 -8.11 -19.66 5.84
CA TYR A 86 -8.64 -20.15 4.58
C TYR A 86 -7.80 -19.83 3.34
N TYR A 87 -6.75 -19.00 3.44
CA TYR A 87 -5.95 -18.61 2.26
C TYR A 87 -4.48 -18.29 2.57
N ILE A 88 -3.80 -19.15 3.33
CA ILE A 88 -2.34 -19.32 3.27
C ILE A 88 -2.01 -20.80 3.12
#